data_AF-A0A8D0FHY1-F1
#
_entry.id   AF-A0A8D0FHY1-F1
#
_cell.length_a   1.000
_cell.length_b   1.000
_cell.length_c   1.000
_cell.angle_alpha   90.00
_cell.angle_beta   90.00
_cell.angle_gamma   90.00
#
_symmetry.space_group_name_H-M   'P 1'
#
loop_
_entity.id
_entity.type
_entity.pdbx_description
1 polymer ?
#
loop_
_entity_poly.entity_id
_entity_poly.type
_entity_poly.pdbx_seq_one_letter_code
_entity_poly.pdbx_strand_id
1 'polypeptide(L)'
;MFHRVPTVPQILHKGPSVRPRHHVRLSHEAAGKSQAGRISGAGLRAWIWGGPGLGQLLLKAGGAGEGGHGCAMSPKTVLITGCSSGIGLALAVRLAKDKQNVSRSGALAAAAGPALGQTLEIKQLDVCDEGSIRACLDSIPGRHVDILVSNAGVGMAGPLECQSLAAMQSLMDTNFFGLVRLVKEVLPDMKRRRGGHIVVISSIMGLQGIVFNDIYAASKFAVEGFCESLVVQALRFNVAISLVEPGPVTTEFEVKLYEEAERADYSRTDPETADIFTNLYLRNSKDIFASLGQSPEDIHTLRVIEAARPPFRHQTNAAYTPMAALKHADPSGALMTDAFYKLVFKYDAVLRLSLRAIRLVLVCGCLA
;
A
#
# COMPACT_ATOMS: atom_id res chain seq x y z
N MET A 1 36.48 -15.27 12.29
CA MET A 1 37.69 -15.45 11.47
C MET A 1 37.25 -15.37 10.01
N PHE A 2 37.39 -14.22 9.36
CA PHE A 2 36.84 -14.01 8.00
C PHE A 2 37.88 -14.41 6.95
N HIS A 3 37.61 -15.47 6.19
CA HIS A 3 38.43 -15.81 5.02
C HIS A 3 38.05 -14.93 3.82
N ARG A 4 39.07 -14.33 3.21
CA ARG A 4 38.94 -13.49 2.01
C ARG A 4 38.72 -14.39 0.78
N VAL A 5 37.78 -13.99 -0.07
CA VAL A 5 37.66 -14.52 -1.44
C VAL A 5 38.74 -13.84 -2.31
N PRO A 6 39.52 -14.57 -3.12
CA PRO A 6 40.53 -13.97 -3.99
C PRO A 6 39.92 -13.36 -5.27
N THR A 7 40.39 -12.17 -5.63
CA THR A 7 40.05 -11.44 -6.86
C THR A 7 40.68 -12.07 -8.11
N VAL A 8 39.90 -12.16 -9.19
CA VAL A 8 40.40 -12.54 -10.54
C VAL A 8 40.76 -11.27 -11.34
N PRO A 9 41.86 -11.23 -12.12
CA PRO A 9 42.33 -10.00 -12.77
C PRO A 9 41.54 -9.61 -14.04
N GLN A 10 41.45 -8.30 -14.29
CA GLN A 10 41.04 -7.76 -15.59
C GLN A 10 42.15 -7.98 -16.64
N ILE A 11 41.77 -8.40 -17.85
CA ILE A 11 42.66 -8.39 -19.02
C ILE A 11 42.14 -7.33 -20.01
N LEU A 12 42.97 -6.31 -20.29
CA LEU A 12 42.71 -5.34 -21.35
C LEU A 12 43.11 -5.91 -22.71
N HIS A 13 42.26 -5.73 -23.72
CA HIS A 13 42.69 -5.69 -25.11
C HIS A 13 42.43 -4.30 -25.70
N LYS A 14 43.45 -3.72 -26.36
CA LYS A 14 43.42 -2.42 -27.04
C LYS A 14 43.36 -2.61 -28.57
N GLY A 15 42.64 -1.72 -29.25
CA GLY A 15 42.86 -1.39 -30.67
C GLY A 15 41.59 -1.38 -31.52
N PRO A 16 41.55 -0.60 -32.62
CA PRO A 16 42.01 0.79 -32.72
C PRO A 16 40.92 1.74 -33.26
N SER A 17 41.19 3.05 -33.22
CA SER A 17 40.26 4.14 -33.57
C SER A 17 40.18 4.44 -35.08
N VAL A 18 38.98 4.68 -35.62
CA VAL A 18 38.78 5.39 -36.91
C VAL A 18 37.57 6.34 -36.89
N ARG A 19 37.82 7.60 -37.26
CA ARG A 19 36.93 8.71 -37.68
C ARG A 19 37.86 9.77 -38.36
N PRO A 20 37.39 10.85 -39.04
CA PRO A 20 36.02 11.35 -39.29
C PRO A 20 35.74 11.72 -40.78
N ARG A 21 34.69 12.53 -41.03
CA ARG A 21 34.29 13.36 -42.22
C ARG A 21 32.96 12.91 -42.88
N HIS A 22 32.09 13.77 -43.42
CA HIS A 22 32.03 15.25 -43.54
C HIS A 22 30.57 15.78 -43.53
N HIS A 23 30.40 17.11 -43.58
CA HIS A 23 29.13 17.85 -43.59
C HIS A 23 28.24 17.61 -44.83
N VAL A 24 26.93 17.85 -44.68
CA VAL A 24 26.17 18.74 -45.57
C VAL A 24 25.31 19.68 -44.72
N ARG A 25 25.24 20.96 -45.12
CA ARG A 25 24.42 22.03 -44.55
C ARG A 25 23.75 22.72 -45.74
N LEU A 26 22.41 22.80 -45.78
CA LEU A 26 21.71 23.68 -46.71
C LEU A 26 20.59 24.41 -46.00
N SER A 27 20.56 25.71 -46.26
CA SER A 27 19.64 26.71 -45.74
C SER A 27 19.01 27.41 -46.93
N HIS A 28 17.73 27.77 -46.88
CA HIS A 28 17.27 28.99 -47.55
C HIS A 28 15.99 29.58 -46.93
N GLU A 29 16.05 30.89 -46.83
CA GLU A 29 14.99 31.91 -46.66
C GLU A 29 13.89 31.83 -47.74
N ALA A 30 12.72 32.46 -47.67
CA ALA A 30 12.01 33.19 -46.59
C ALA A 30 10.54 33.50 -47.00
N ALA A 31 9.80 34.11 -46.06
CA ALA A 31 8.65 35.01 -46.27
C ALA A 31 7.28 34.44 -46.74
N GLY A 32 6.21 34.91 -46.07
CA GLY A 32 5.06 35.42 -46.82
C GLY A 32 3.62 35.05 -46.43
N LYS A 33 3.12 35.59 -45.30
CA LYS A 33 1.69 35.94 -45.05
C LYS A 33 0.66 34.81 -44.84
N SER A 34 -0.47 35.25 -44.29
CA SER A 34 -1.55 34.49 -43.64
C SER A 34 -2.70 34.11 -44.56
N GLN A 35 -3.32 32.93 -44.32
CA GLN A 35 -4.76 32.84 -44.07
C GLN A 35 -5.14 31.48 -43.41
N ALA A 36 -6.35 31.40 -42.86
CA ALA A 36 -6.80 30.30 -42.01
C ALA A 36 -7.36 29.09 -42.79
N GLY A 37 -7.16 27.88 -42.28
CA GLY A 37 -7.80 26.65 -42.80
C GLY A 37 -7.30 25.38 -42.07
N ARG A 38 -8.21 24.51 -41.64
CA ARG A 38 -7.91 23.25 -40.92
C ARG A 38 -7.55 22.10 -41.89
N ILE A 39 -6.41 21.44 -41.67
CA ILE A 39 -6.06 20.06 -42.11
C ILE A 39 -5.08 19.54 -41.03
N SER A 40 -5.44 18.71 -40.04
CA SER A 40 -5.75 17.26 -40.00
C SER A 40 -4.55 16.30 -40.14
N GLY A 41 -4.19 15.63 -39.02
CA GLY A 41 -3.17 14.56 -38.92
C GLY A 41 -1.74 15.06 -38.70
N ALA A 42 -0.90 14.48 -37.83
CA ALA A 42 -1.09 13.42 -36.83
C ALA A 42 -0.02 13.54 -35.72
N GLY A 43 -0.15 12.81 -34.60
CA GLY A 43 1.02 12.47 -33.78
C GLY A 43 1.10 12.92 -32.31
N LEU A 44 -0.01 13.11 -31.59
CA LEU A 44 0.02 13.13 -30.11
C LEU A 44 -1.30 12.58 -29.54
N ARG A 45 -1.31 11.27 -29.24
CA ARG A 45 -2.33 10.61 -28.41
C ARG A 45 -1.69 10.25 -27.07
N ALA A 46 -1.76 11.16 -26.11
CA ALA A 46 -1.57 10.78 -24.71
C ALA A 46 -2.82 9.99 -24.27
N TRP A 47 -2.63 8.74 -23.87
CA TRP A 47 -3.73 7.88 -23.44
C TRP A 47 -4.14 8.24 -22.02
N ILE A 48 -5.46 8.25 -21.80
CA ILE A 48 -6.06 8.47 -20.48
C ILE A 48 -5.71 7.27 -19.61
N TRP A 49 -4.99 7.49 -18.52
CA TRP A 49 -4.77 6.47 -17.48
C TRP A 49 -5.27 6.98 -16.13
N GLY A 50 -6.37 6.39 -15.65
CA GLY A 50 -6.92 6.65 -14.33
C GLY A 50 -6.11 5.95 -13.25
N GLY A 51 -4.93 6.47 -12.94
CA GLY A 51 -4.03 5.92 -11.92
C GLY A 51 -4.53 6.12 -10.49
N PRO A 52 -4.20 5.21 -9.54
CA PRO A 52 -4.55 5.35 -8.13
C PRO A 52 -3.62 6.36 -7.42
N GLY A 53 -3.87 7.66 -7.58
CA GLY A 53 -2.97 8.71 -7.07
C GLY A 53 -3.62 10.00 -6.54
N LEU A 54 -4.95 10.05 -6.36
CA LEU A 54 -5.66 11.30 -6.05
C LEU A 54 -6.10 11.41 -4.57
N GLY A 55 -5.24 12.03 -3.76
CA GLY A 55 -5.56 12.55 -2.43
C GLY A 55 -4.71 11.96 -1.29
N GLN A 56 -3.82 12.78 -0.73
CA GLN A 56 -3.06 12.47 0.48
C GLN A 56 -3.26 13.55 1.55
N LEU A 57 -2.90 13.24 2.79
CA LEU A 57 -3.24 14.08 3.92
C LEU A 57 -2.07 14.35 4.87
N LEU A 58 -1.90 15.63 5.18
CA LEU A 58 -1.13 16.15 6.29
C LEU A 58 -2.10 16.50 7.43
N LEU A 59 -1.83 16.00 8.63
CA LEU A 59 -2.60 16.28 9.84
C LEU A 59 -1.70 16.91 10.90
N LYS A 60 -2.24 17.90 11.60
CA LYS A 60 -1.62 18.51 12.78
C LYS A 60 -2.53 18.24 13.97
N ALA A 61 -2.29 17.13 14.65
CA ALA A 61 -3.08 16.71 15.81
C ALA A 61 -2.62 17.48 17.05
N GLY A 62 -3.44 18.42 17.54
CA GLY A 62 -3.22 19.15 18.79
C GLY A 62 -3.95 18.51 19.95
N GLY A 63 -3.21 18.06 20.98
CA GLY A 63 -3.80 17.52 22.20
C GLY A 63 -4.07 18.62 23.22
N ALA A 64 -5.33 18.75 23.65
CA ALA A 64 -5.72 19.55 24.81
C ALA A 64 -6.73 18.75 25.63
N GLY A 65 -6.28 18.15 26.73
CA GLY A 65 -7.17 17.58 27.73
C GLY A 65 -7.79 18.68 28.57
N GLU A 66 -9.11 18.69 28.72
CA GLU A 66 -9.78 19.56 29.68
C GLU A 66 -9.58 19.02 31.11
N GLY A 67 -9.01 19.85 31.99
CA GLY A 67 -8.99 19.62 33.43
C GLY A 67 -7.75 18.91 34.00
N GLY A 68 -6.79 19.70 34.49
CA GLY A 68 -5.84 19.28 35.52
C GLY A 68 -4.39 19.04 35.07
N HIS A 69 -3.53 20.03 35.30
CA HIS A 69 -2.06 19.94 35.50
C HIS A 69 -1.30 18.78 34.79
N GLY A 70 -1.53 18.60 33.49
CA GLY A 70 -0.76 17.71 32.62
C GLY A 70 0.06 18.52 31.62
N CYS A 71 1.31 18.12 31.39
CA CYS A 71 2.18 18.76 30.40
C CYS A 71 1.52 18.73 29.01
N ALA A 72 1.15 19.89 28.47
CA ALA A 72 0.52 20.00 27.16
C ALA A 72 1.46 19.46 26.08
N MET A 73 1.14 18.29 25.52
CA MET A 73 1.94 17.66 24.46
C MET A 73 1.88 18.54 23.20
N SER A 74 3.05 18.89 22.66
CA SER A 74 3.17 19.63 21.41
C SER A 74 2.40 18.91 20.28
N PRO A 75 1.68 19.64 19.41
CA PRO A 75 0.91 19.03 18.33
C PRO A 75 1.82 18.20 17.41
N LYS A 76 1.43 16.96 17.13
CA LYS A 76 2.19 16.05 16.26
C LYS A 76 1.79 16.23 14.79
N THR A 77 2.77 16.21 13.90
CA THR A 77 2.53 16.17 12.45
C THR A 77 2.41 14.71 11.97
N VAL A 78 1.27 14.34 11.40
CA VAL A 78 1.02 13.01 10.81
C VAL A 78 0.89 13.14 9.29
N LEU A 79 1.66 12.36 8.53
CA LEU A 79 1.54 12.25 7.07
C LEU A 79 0.93 10.89 6.73
N ILE A 80 -0.19 10.86 6.00
CA ILE A 80 -0.90 9.63 5.64
C ILE A 80 -1.03 9.53 4.12
N THR A 81 -0.60 8.40 3.57
CA THR A 81 -0.64 8.14 2.12
C THR A 81 -1.87 7.32 1.72
N GLY A 82 -2.42 7.55 0.52
CA GLY A 82 -3.62 6.83 0.05
C GLY A 82 -4.91 7.16 0.83
N CYS A 83 -5.20 8.45 1.02
CA CYS A 83 -6.36 8.92 1.82
C CYS A 83 -7.66 9.09 1.02
N SER A 84 -7.70 8.65 -0.23
CA SER A 84 -8.86 8.81 -1.11
C SER A 84 -10.06 7.96 -0.67
N SER A 85 -9.80 6.82 -0.02
CA SER A 85 -10.77 5.78 0.31
C SER A 85 -10.26 4.87 1.45
N GLY A 86 -11.08 3.93 1.93
CA GLY A 86 -10.70 2.87 2.87
C GLY A 86 -10.01 3.32 4.18
N ILE A 87 -9.04 2.52 4.63
CA ILE A 87 -8.32 2.68 5.91
C ILE A 87 -7.66 4.06 6.02
N GLY A 88 -6.97 4.50 4.97
CA GLY A 88 -6.30 5.80 4.92
C GLY A 88 -7.28 6.94 5.13
N LEU A 89 -8.42 6.92 4.41
CA LEU A 89 -9.50 7.88 4.60
C LEU A 89 -10.06 7.84 6.03
N ALA A 90 -10.44 6.68 6.55
CA ALA A 90 -11.06 6.55 7.86
C ALA A 90 -10.14 7.01 9.00
N LEU A 91 -8.85 6.68 8.94
CA LEU A 91 -7.85 7.13 9.91
C LEU A 91 -7.58 8.63 9.81
N ALA A 92 -7.36 9.14 8.59
CA ALA A 92 -7.19 10.56 8.29
C ALA A 92 -8.33 11.40 8.87
N VAL A 93 -9.54 10.90 8.63
CA VAL A 93 -10.79 11.39 9.16
C VAL A 93 -10.80 11.31 10.68
N ARG A 94 -10.54 10.16 11.32
CA ARG A 94 -10.62 10.03 12.77
C ARG A 94 -9.64 10.96 13.52
N LEU A 95 -8.45 11.17 12.97
CA LEU A 95 -7.43 12.08 13.50
C LEU A 95 -7.81 13.57 13.39
N ALA A 96 -8.58 13.95 12.37
CA ALA A 96 -9.20 15.27 12.31
C ALA A 96 -10.46 15.37 13.20
N LYS A 97 -11.18 14.27 13.36
CA LYS A 97 -12.48 14.16 14.01
C LYS A 97 -12.44 13.82 15.49
N ASP A 98 -11.50 14.39 16.23
CA ASP A 98 -11.85 14.76 17.60
C ASP A 98 -12.97 15.83 17.65
N LYS A 99 -13.45 16.33 16.48
CA LYS A 99 -14.84 16.81 16.25
C LYS A 99 -15.47 16.42 14.87
N GLN A 100 -16.27 15.33 14.81
CA GLN A 100 -17.47 15.04 13.93
C GLN A 100 -17.44 14.86 12.36
N ASN A 101 -18.52 14.32 11.73
CA ASN A 101 -18.61 13.54 10.43
C ASN A 101 -18.57 14.26 9.03
N VAL A 102 -18.36 13.65 7.81
CA VAL A 102 -18.69 12.30 7.19
C VAL A 102 -17.59 11.61 6.28
N SER A 103 -17.70 11.35 4.94
CA SER A 103 -16.84 10.38 4.14
C SER A 103 -16.73 10.50 2.57
N ARG A 104 -15.54 10.18 1.96
CA ARG A 104 -15.13 9.90 0.53
C ARG A 104 -14.67 11.00 -0.47
N SER A 105 -13.36 11.07 -0.74
CA SER A 105 -12.60 11.84 -1.78
C SER A 105 -12.92 13.34 -1.97
N GLY A 106 -14.04 13.74 -2.58
CA GLY A 106 -14.60 15.11 -2.39
C GLY A 106 -14.98 15.35 -0.92
N ALA A 107 -15.26 14.27 -0.22
CA ALA A 107 -15.44 14.13 1.20
C ALA A 107 -14.25 13.40 1.86
N LEU A 108 -13.01 13.71 1.45
CA LEU A 108 -11.99 13.96 2.48
C LEU A 108 -12.14 15.40 2.97
N ALA A 109 -12.33 16.36 2.06
CA ALA A 109 -12.64 17.76 2.39
C ALA A 109 -13.99 17.89 3.13
N ALA A 110 -15.09 17.38 2.56
CA ALA A 110 -16.39 17.37 3.25
C ALA A 110 -16.50 16.36 4.42
N ALA A 111 -15.55 15.44 4.60
CA ALA A 111 -15.47 14.64 5.84
C ALA A 111 -14.72 15.35 6.96
N ALA A 112 -13.70 16.12 6.61
CA ALA A 112 -12.98 16.98 7.52
C ALA A 112 -13.86 18.13 8.01
N GLY A 113 -14.74 18.65 7.15
CA GLY A 113 -15.65 19.74 7.48
C GLY A 113 -14.87 20.94 8.05
N PRO A 114 -15.17 21.40 9.27
CA PRO A 114 -14.42 22.50 9.93
C PRO A 114 -12.92 22.23 10.16
N ALA A 115 -12.47 20.97 10.18
CA ALA A 115 -11.06 20.63 10.40
C ALA A 115 -10.16 20.94 9.19
N LEU A 116 -10.74 21.04 7.99
CA LEU A 116 -10.01 21.34 6.75
C LEU A 116 -9.42 22.75 6.82
N GLY A 117 -8.10 22.86 6.62
CA GLY A 117 -7.36 24.12 6.75
C GLY A 117 -7.08 24.57 8.19
N GLN A 118 -7.45 23.76 9.20
CA GLN A 118 -7.15 24.02 10.61
C GLN A 118 -6.22 22.94 11.20
N THR A 119 -6.69 21.69 11.22
CA THR A 119 -5.94 20.52 11.72
C THR A 119 -5.68 19.49 10.62
N LEU A 120 -6.31 19.64 9.45
CA LEU A 120 -6.24 18.74 8.31
C LEU A 120 -5.95 19.52 7.02
N GLU A 121 -4.90 19.13 6.29
CA GLU A 121 -4.52 19.69 4.99
C GLU A 121 -4.39 18.58 3.93
N ILE A 122 -5.12 18.71 2.82
CA ILE A 122 -5.03 17.77 1.70
C ILE A 122 -3.89 18.23 0.77
N LYS A 123 -2.95 17.32 0.47
CA LYS A 123 -1.85 17.55 -0.46
C LYS A 123 -1.86 16.48 -1.56
N GLN A 124 -1.30 16.81 -2.72
CA GLN A 124 -0.96 15.80 -3.72
C GLN A 124 0.38 15.17 -3.34
N LEU A 125 0.41 13.84 -3.32
CA LEU A 125 1.64 13.04 -3.29
C LEU A 125 1.34 11.75 -4.07
N ASP A 126 2.21 11.41 -5.01
CA ASP A 126 2.28 10.10 -5.64
C ASP A 126 3.48 9.35 -5.03
N VAL A 127 3.26 8.11 -4.58
CA VAL A 127 4.33 7.30 -3.94
C VAL A 127 5.31 6.72 -4.96
N CYS A 128 4.96 6.71 -6.25
CA CYS A 128 5.84 6.26 -7.33
C CYS A 128 6.78 7.39 -7.82
N ASP A 129 6.47 8.66 -7.55
CA ASP A 129 7.26 9.83 -7.97
C ASP A 129 8.01 10.48 -6.79
N GLU A 130 9.36 10.39 -6.83
CA GLU A 130 10.22 11.08 -5.85
C GLU A 130 10.07 12.61 -5.88
N GLY A 131 9.71 13.20 -7.02
CA GLY A 131 9.43 14.64 -7.16
C GLY A 131 8.18 15.05 -6.38
N SER A 132 7.08 14.31 -6.56
CA SER A 132 5.83 14.47 -5.81
C SER A 132 6.03 14.31 -4.30
N ILE A 133 6.79 13.30 -3.86
CA ILE A 133 7.13 13.09 -2.45
C ILE A 133 7.88 14.30 -1.88
N ARG A 134 8.93 14.77 -2.57
CA ARG A 134 9.72 15.94 -2.13
C ARG A 134 8.86 17.19 -2.02
N ALA A 135 8.11 17.52 -3.07
CA ALA A 135 7.25 18.71 -3.10
C ALA A 135 6.20 18.71 -1.97
N CYS A 136 5.61 17.54 -1.66
CA CYS A 136 4.69 17.42 -0.54
C CYS A 136 5.39 17.67 0.80
N LEU A 137 6.56 17.07 1.03
CA LEU A 137 7.32 17.23 2.28
C LEU A 137 7.90 18.64 2.45
N ASP A 138 8.35 19.28 1.37
CA ASP A 138 8.79 20.69 1.35
C ASP A 138 7.66 21.66 1.73
N SER A 139 6.39 21.28 1.51
CA SER A 139 5.24 22.06 1.97
C SER A 139 4.95 21.93 3.47
N ILE A 140 5.58 20.99 4.18
CA ILE A 140 5.44 20.80 5.62
C ILE A 140 6.40 21.76 6.35
N PRO A 141 5.93 22.55 7.33
CA PRO A 141 6.80 23.42 8.12
C PRO A 141 8.01 22.68 8.71
N GLY A 142 9.22 23.13 8.36
CA GLY A 142 10.49 22.52 8.77
C GLY A 142 10.75 21.11 8.23
N ARG A 143 9.93 20.62 7.28
CA ARG A 143 9.90 19.21 6.81
C ARG A 143 9.72 18.19 7.95
N HIS A 144 9.09 18.62 9.05
CA HIS A 144 8.98 17.84 10.29
C HIS A 144 7.75 16.93 10.27
N VAL A 145 7.97 15.61 10.23
CA VAL A 145 6.91 14.58 10.28
C VAL A 145 7.12 13.71 11.51
N ASP A 146 6.19 13.75 12.46
CA ASP A 146 6.23 12.92 13.66
C ASP A 146 5.83 11.48 13.40
N ILE A 147 4.76 11.29 12.63
CA ILE A 147 4.24 9.97 12.27
C ILE A 147 4.07 9.90 10.76
N LEU A 148 4.72 8.93 10.11
CA LEU A 148 4.43 8.53 8.74
C LEU A 148 3.49 7.32 8.79
N VAL A 149 2.32 7.41 8.14
CA VAL A 149 1.43 6.27 7.89
C VAL A 149 1.50 5.93 6.41
N SER A 150 2.29 4.91 6.08
CA SER A 150 2.38 4.36 4.73
C SER A 150 1.21 3.39 4.51
N ASN A 151 0.15 3.88 3.87
CA ASN A 151 -1.10 3.16 3.63
C ASN A 151 -1.41 2.97 2.13
N ALA A 152 -0.85 3.80 1.25
CA ALA A 152 -1.04 3.67 -0.20
C ALA A 152 -0.66 2.26 -0.69
N GLY A 153 -1.56 1.65 -1.47
CA GLY A 153 -1.33 0.34 -2.07
C GLY A 153 -2.47 -0.08 -2.99
N VAL A 154 -2.19 -1.06 -3.84
CA VAL A 154 -3.09 -1.64 -4.84
C VAL A 154 -3.14 -3.16 -4.73
N GLY A 155 -4.27 -3.74 -5.11
CA GLY A 155 -4.50 -5.18 -5.14
C GLY A 155 -4.18 -5.78 -6.50
N MET A 156 -4.10 -7.11 -6.55
CA MET A 156 -4.06 -7.89 -7.78
C MET A 156 -4.45 -9.33 -7.44
N ALA A 157 -5.48 -9.84 -8.12
CA ALA A 157 -5.87 -11.24 -8.05
C ALA A 157 -6.16 -11.78 -9.45
N GLY A 158 -5.81 -13.04 -9.71
CA GLY A 158 -6.02 -13.70 -11.01
C GLY A 158 -5.00 -14.82 -11.25
N PRO A 159 -5.20 -15.64 -12.30
CA PRO A 159 -4.16 -16.53 -12.83
C PRO A 159 -2.89 -15.74 -13.17
N LEU A 160 -1.73 -16.25 -12.75
CA LEU A 160 -0.45 -15.55 -12.83
C LEU A 160 -0.05 -15.25 -14.28
N GLU A 161 -0.31 -16.21 -15.17
CA GLU A 161 -0.05 -16.15 -16.60
C GLU A 161 -0.94 -15.16 -17.34
N CYS A 162 -2.12 -14.80 -16.80
CA CYS A 162 -2.97 -13.75 -17.36
C CYS A 162 -2.42 -12.34 -17.06
N GLN A 163 -1.79 -12.18 -15.89
CA GLN A 163 -1.26 -10.90 -15.45
C GLN A 163 -0.05 -10.46 -16.31
N SER A 164 0.09 -9.15 -16.55
CA SER A 164 1.23 -8.60 -17.31
C SER A 164 2.36 -8.21 -16.38
N LEU A 165 3.61 -8.47 -16.78
CA LEU A 165 4.80 -8.07 -16.00
C LEU A 165 4.80 -6.56 -15.69
N ALA A 166 4.28 -5.72 -16.58
CA ALA A 166 4.16 -4.28 -16.36
C ALA A 166 3.18 -3.94 -15.21
N ALA A 167 2.05 -4.64 -15.13
CA ALA A 167 1.12 -4.49 -14.00
C ALA A 167 1.73 -5.01 -12.68
N MET A 168 2.45 -6.14 -12.73
CA MET A 168 3.16 -6.69 -11.57
C MET A 168 4.22 -5.72 -11.04
N GLN A 169 5.01 -5.14 -11.95
CA GLN A 169 6.00 -4.11 -11.63
C GLN A 169 5.35 -2.86 -11.05
N SER A 170 4.24 -2.38 -11.62
CA SER A 170 3.50 -1.21 -11.11
C SER A 170 2.95 -1.45 -9.70
N LEU A 171 2.42 -2.64 -9.41
CA LEU A 171 1.98 -3.01 -8.06
C LEU A 171 3.14 -3.01 -7.07
N MET A 172 4.27 -3.64 -7.42
CA MET A 172 5.48 -3.63 -6.58
C MET A 172 6.01 -2.21 -6.39
N ASP A 173 5.91 -1.36 -7.42
CA ASP A 173 6.36 0.02 -7.37
C ASP A 173 5.52 0.87 -6.40
N THR A 174 4.20 0.68 -6.39
CA THR A 174 3.30 1.32 -5.44
C THR A 174 3.45 0.75 -4.02
N ASN A 175 3.28 -0.56 -3.86
CA ASN A 175 3.16 -1.21 -2.55
C ASN A 175 4.48 -1.28 -1.78
N PHE A 176 5.58 -1.55 -2.48
CA PHE A 176 6.89 -1.77 -1.86
C PHE A 176 7.83 -0.58 -2.10
N PHE A 177 8.13 -0.22 -3.35
CA PHE A 177 9.07 0.87 -3.59
C PHE A 177 8.52 2.24 -3.16
N GLY A 178 7.20 2.44 -3.18
CA GLY A 178 6.54 3.62 -2.61
C GLY A 178 6.80 3.78 -1.11
N LEU A 179 6.66 2.70 -0.33
CA LEU A 179 7.08 2.68 1.08
C LEU A 179 8.57 3.02 1.21
N VAL A 180 9.44 2.39 0.42
CA VAL A 180 10.90 2.63 0.47
C VAL A 180 11.24 4.09 0.18
N ARG A 181 10.60 4.73 -0.81
CA ARG A 181 10.82 6.15 -1.14
C ARG A 181 10.37 7.08 0.00
N LEU A 182 9.17 6.87 0.55
CA LEU A 182 8.66 7.64 1.69
C LEU A 182 9.59 7.53 2.90
N VAL A 183 10.01 6.31 3.24
CA VAL A 183 10.91 6.05 4.37
C VAL A 183 12.29 6.66 4.15
N LYS A 184 12.88 6.54 2.94
CA LYS A 184 14.14 7.20 2.58
C LYS A 184 14.11 8.71 2.85
N GLU A 185 12.97 9.34 2.61
CA GLU A 185 12.82 10.80 2.65
C GLU A 185 12.51 11.35 4.06
N VAL A 186 11.75 10.62 4.91
CA VAL A 186 11.44 11.06 6.29
C VAL A 186 12.43 10.57 7.36
N LEU A 187 13.01 9.37 7.17
CA LEU A 187 13.86 8.73 8.19
C LEU A 187 15.12 9.54 8.56
N PRO A 188 15.79 10.30 7.66
CA PRO A 188 16.95 11.11 8.03
C PRO A 188 16.65 12.16 9.10
N ASP A 189 15.49 12.83 9.03
CA ASP A 189 15.05 13.76 10.08
C ASP A 189 14.75 13.02 11.38
N MET A 190 13.91 11.99 11.33
CA MET A 190 13.54 11.20 12.51
C MET A 190 14.78 10.68 13.26
N LYS A 191 15.81 10.21 12.52
CA LYS A 191 17.09 9.78 13.09
C LYS A 191 17.90 10.91 13.71
N ARG A 192 17.92 12.10 13.08
CA ARG A 192 18.61 13.30 13.58
C ARG A 192 18.01 13.79 14.90
N ARG A 193 16.68 13.95 14.95
CA ARG A 193 15.97 14.44 16.15
C ARG A 193 15.67 13.36 17.20
N ARG A 194 16.06 12.11 16.92
CA ARG A 194 15.89 10.93 17.78
C ARG A 194 14.44 10.69 18.21
N GLY A 195 13.52 10.80 17.25
CA GLY A 195 12.10 10.62 17.48
C GLY A 195 11.34 10.51 16.17
N GLY A 196 10.30 9.68 16.16
CA GLY A 196 9.42 9.47 15.02
C GLY A 196 8.76 8.10 15.07
N HIS A 197 7.68 7.93 14.31
CA HIS A 197 6.97 6.66 14.19
C HIS A 197 6.61 6.39 12.73
N ILE A 198 6.98 5.22 12.22
CA ILE A 198 6.61 4.76 10.88
C ILE A 198 5.59 3.64 11.06
N VAL A 199 4.32 3.94 10.77
CA VAL A 199 3.23 2.97 10.72
C VAL A 199 3.06 2.54 9.27
N VAL A 200 2.99 1.23 9.03
CA VAL A 200 2.87 0.66 7.68
C VAL A 200 1.67 -0.27 7.64
N ILE A 201 0.76 -0.04 6.69
CA ILE A 201 -0.39 -0.91 6.48
C ILE A 201 0.07 -2.08 5.59
N SER A 202 0.41 -3.19 6.23
CA SER A 202 0.78 -4.46 5.63
C SER A 202 -0.49 -5.21 5.17
N SER A 203 -0.58 -6.50 5.43
CA SER A 203 -1.74 -7.38 5.26
C SER A 203 -1.44 -8.70 5.96
N ILE A 204 -2.45 -9.48 6.34
CA ILE A 204 -2.25 -10.90 6.65
C ILE A 204 -1.56 -11.65 5.49
N MET A 205 -1.70 -11.15 4.26
CA MET A 205 -1.04 -11.68 3.07
C MET A 205 0.45 -11.30 2.95
N GLY A 206 0.97 -10.48 3.87
CA GLY A 206 2.41 -10.36 4.13
C GLY A 206 2.95 -11.48 5.02
N LEU A 207 2.08 -12.17 5.76
CA LEU A 207 2.44 -13.29 6.62
C LEU A 207 2.18 -14.66 5.97
N GLN A 208 1.26 -14.78 5.02
CA GLN A 208 0.95 -16.04 4.32
C GLN A 208 0.54 -15.82 2.87
N GLY A 209 0.81 -16.80 2.00
CA GLY A 209 0.29 -16.81 0.63
C GLY A 209 -1.18 -17.22 0.60
N ILE A 210 -1.94 -16.69 -0.35
CA ILE A 210 -3.29 -17.17 -0.72
C ILE A 210 -3.30 -17.30 -2.23
N VAL A 211 -3.91 -18.38 -2.74
CA VAL A 211 -3.98 -18.70 -4.17
C VAL A 211 -4.49 -17.51 -5.01
N PHE A 212 -3.94 -17.35 -6.22
CA PHE A 212 -4.22 -16.25 -7.17
C PHE A 212 -3.87 -14.84 -6.73
N ASN A 213 -3.22 -14.63 -5.58
CA ASN A 213 -2.80 -13.32 -5.10
C ASN A 213 -1.27 -13.20 -5.07
N ASP A 214 -0.59 -13.96 -5.92
CA ASP A 214 0.85 -14.29 -5.82
C ASP A 214 1.72 -13.03 -5.73
N ILE A 215 1.44 -12.05 -6.60
CA ILE A 215 2.17 -10.78 -6.70
C ILE A 215 1.75 -9.79 -5.60
N TYR A 216 0.47 -9.77 -5.21
CA TYR A 216 0.00 -8.95 -4.09
C TYR A 216 0.64 -9.41 -2.77
N ALA A 217 0.59 -10.71 -2.49
CA ALA A 217 1.24 -11.32 -1.34
C ALA A 217 2.75 -11.05 -1.38
N ALA A 218 3.44 -11.31 -2.50
CA ALA A 218 4.87 -11.01 -2.64
C ALA A 218 5.22 -9.55 -2.28
N SER A 219 4.40 -8.58 -2.69
CA SER A 219 4.58 -7.17 -2.33
C SER A 219 4.45 -6.89 -0.82
N LYS A 220 3.51 -7.57 -0.14
CA LYS A 220 3.31 -7.42 1.31
C LYS A 220 4.39 -8.17 2.11
N PHE A 221 4.86 -9.32 1.63
CA PHE A 221 6.04 -10.00 2.18
C PHE A 221 7.31 -9.14 2.05
N ALA A 222 7.49 -8.41 0.94
CA ALA A 222 8.60 -7.48 0.77
C ALA A 222 8.51 -6.30 1.77
N VAL A 223 7.30 -5.80 2.05
CA VAL A 223 7.05 -4.79 3.09
C VAL A 223 7.40 -5.31 4.49
N GLU A 224 6.96 -6.52 4.86
CA GLU A 224 7.30 -7.18 6.12
C GLU A 224 8.82 -7.29 6.32
N GLY A 225 9.53 -7.91 5.36
CA GLY A 225 10.96 -8.12 5.44
C GLY A 225 11.78 -6.83 5.47
N PHE A 226 11.33 -5.79 4.77
CA PHE A 226 11.94 -4.46 4.83
C PHE A 226 11.77 -3.81 6.20
N CYS A 227 10.56 -3.84 6.76
CA CYS A 227 10.30 -3.25 8.07
C CYS A 227 11.00 -4.01 9.21
N GLU A 228 11.06 -5.33 9.15
CA GLU A 228 11.77 -6.17 10.11
C GLU A 228 13.30 -5.98 10.05
N SER A 229 13.84 -5.79 8.84
CA SER A 229 15.25 -5.39 8.67
C SER A 229 15.53 -3.97 9.18
N LEU A 230 14.57 -3.07 9.06
CA LEU A 230 14.73 -1.65 9.39
C LEU A 230 14.53 -1.35 10.88
N VAL A 231 13.63 -2.04 11.58
CA VAL A 231 13.27 -1.70 12.97
C VAL A 231 14.47 -1.81 13.91
N VAL A 232 15.36 -2.80 13.72
CA VAL A 232 16.56 -2.98 14.55
C VAL A 232 17.47 -1.75 14.53
N GLN A 233 17.67 -1.14 13.36
CA GLN A 233 18.44 0.11 13.28
C GLN A 233 17.62 1.33 13.74
N ALA A 234 16.32 1.36 13.52
CA ALA A 234 15.45 2.48 13.89
C ALA A 234 15.39 2.68 15.42
N LEU A 235 15.33 1.58 16.18
CA LEU A 235 15.36 1.58 17.65
C LEU A 235 16.61 2.30 18.22
N ARG A 236 17.77 2.19 17.58
CA ARG A 236 19.01 2.90 18.01
C ARG A 236 18.87 4.43 17.97
N PHE A 237 17.93 4.93 17.17
CA PHE A 237 17.60 6.34 17.03
C PHE A 237 16.27 6.71 17.71
N ASN A 238 15.66 5.85 18.52
CA ASN A 238 14.35 6.10 19.14
C ASN A 238 13.26 6.43 18.08
N VAL A 239 13.34 5.76 16.93
CA VAL A 239 12.31 5.79 15.88
C VAL A 239 11.55 4.46 15.95
N ALA A 240 10.25 4.53 16.18
CA ALA A 240 9.38 3.37 16.22
C ALA A 240 8.97 2.95 14.81
N ILE A 241 8.76 1.64 14.60
CA ILE A 241 8.15 1.09 13.39
C ILE A 241 7.05 0.12 13.83
N SER A 242 5.89 0.21 13.19
CA SER A 242 4.74 -0.67 13.45
C SER A 242 4.11 -1.13 12.15
N LEU A 243 4.02 -2.43 11.96
CA LEU A 243 3.24 -3.08 10.93
C LEU A 243 1.81 -3.29 11.46
N VAL A 244 0.83 -2.70 10.78
CA VAL A 244 -0.57 -3.06 10.94
C VAL A 244 -0.86 -4.14 9.91
N GLU A 245 -1.44 -5.26 10.33
CA GLU A 245 -1.63 -6.45 9.51
C GLU A 245 -3.14 -6.74 9.37
N PRO A 246 -3.85 -6.09 8.43
CA PRO A 246 -5.28 -6.32 8.26
C PRO A 246 -5.62 -7.70 7.70
N GLY A 247 -6.75 -8.24 8.18
CA GLY A 247 -7.50 -9.26 7.45
C GLY A 247 -8.26 -8.66 6.25
N PRO A 248 -9.37 -9.27 5.82
CA PRO A 248 -10.27 -8.64 4.85
C PRO A 248 -10.85 -7.34 5.44
N VAL A 249 -10.84 -6.25 4.67
CA VAL A 249 -11.40 -4.96 5.10
C VAL A 249 -12.35 -4.45 4.02
N THR A 250 -13.62 -4.28 4.38
CA THR A 250 -14.70 -3.92 3.45
C THR A 250 -14.50 -2.49 2.98
N THR A 251 -13.97 -2.35 1.76
CA THR A 251 -13.48 -1.09 1.20
C THR A 251 -13.63 -1.07 -0.32
N GLU A 252 -13.37 0.09 -0.92
CA GLU A 252 -13.32 0.27 -2.38
C GLU A 252 -12.18 -0.53 -3.02
N PHE A 253 -11.21 -0.99 -2.23
CA PHE A 253 -10.14 -1.90 -2.67
C PHE A 253 -10.70 -3.26 -3.11
N GLU A 254 -11.60 -3.83 -2.31
CA GLU A 254 -12.30 -5.09 -2.62
C GLU A 254 -13.14 -4.94 -3.90
N VAL A 255 -13.96 -3.88 -3.97
CA VAL A 255 -14.86 -3.63 -5.10
C VAL A 255 -14.08 -3.51 -6.41
N LYS A 256 -12.97 -2.74 -6.42
CA LYS A 256 -12.08 -2.63 -7.58
C LYS A 256 -11.48 -3.96 -7.99
N LEU A 257 -11.02 -4.75 -7.03
CA LEU A 257 -10.42 -6.07 -7.30
C LEU A 257 -11.42 -7.04 -7.95
N TYR A 258 -12.69 -7.01 -7.56
CA TYR A 258 -13.74 -7.78 -8.25
C TYR A 258 -14.10 -7.19 -9.61
N GLU A 259 -14.22 -5.87 -9.76
CA GLU A 259 -14.48 -5.23 -11.06
C GLU A 259 -13.37 -5.48 -12.08
N GLU A 260 -12.11 -5.51 -11.64
CA GLU A 260 -10.95 -5.83 -12.47
C GLU A 260 -10.97 -7.32 -12.85
N ALA A 261 -11.27 -8.22 -11.91
CA ALA A 261 -11.42 -9.65 -12.17
C ALA A 261 -12.58 -9.97 -13.13
N GLU A 262 -13.73 -9.31 -12.98
CA GLU A 262 -14.91 -9.52 -13.84
C GLU A 262 -14.73 -8.95 -15.27
N ARG A 263 -13.72 -8.10 -15.50
CA ARG A 263 -13.36 -7.52 -16.81
C ARG A 263 -12.09 -8.11 -17.44
N ALA A 264 -11.35 -8.95 -16.72
CA ALA A 264 -10.06 -9.45 -17.18
C ALA A 264 -10.19 -10.53 -18.27
N ASP A 265 -9.19 -10.60 -19.15
CA ASP A 265 -9.08 -11.64 -20.16
C ASP A 265 -8.36 -12.88 -19.61
N TYR A 266 -9.09 -14.00 -19.54
CA TYR A 266 -8.57 -15.29 -19.10
C TYR A 266 -8.12 -16.21 -20.27
N SER A 267 -8.08 -15.71 -21.50
CA SER A 267 -7.64 -16.48 -22.69
C SER A 267 -6.20 -17.03 -22.62
N ARG A 268 -5.38 -16.51 -21.70
CA ARG A 268 -3.98 -16.89 -21.50
C ARG A 268 -3.76 -18.02 -20.49
N THR A 269 -4.78 -18.39 -19.71
CA THR A 269 -4.77 -19.52 -18.78
C THR A 269 -5.54 -20.71 -19.36
N ASP A 270 -5.34 -21.91 -18.83
CA ASP A 270 -6.16 -23.07 -19.19
C ASP A 270 -7.60 -22.97 -18.63
N PRO A 271 -8.57 -23.73 -19.19
CA PRO A 271 -9.97 -23.68 -18.75
C PRO A 271 -10.23 -24.14 -17.31
N GLU A 272 -9.42 -25.05 -16.75
CA GLU A 272 -9.56 -25.53 -15.37
C GLU A 272 -9.13 -24.43 -14.39
N THR A 273 -7.97 -23.81 -14.63
CA THR A 273 -7.49 -22.67 -13.83
C THR A 273 -8.44 -21.46 -13.93
N ALA A 274 -9.04 -21.21 -15.11
CA ALA A 274 -10.06 -20.18 -15.28
C ALA A 274 -11.35 -20.47 -14.48
N ASP A 275 -11.84 -21.71 -14.48
CA ASP A 275 -13.00 -22.13 -13.68
C ASP A 275 -12.71 -22.03 -12.18
N ILE A 276 -11.55 -22.53 -11.74
CA ILE A 276 -11.10 -22.43 -10.35
C ILE A 276 -11.04 -20.95 -9.91
N PHE A 277 -10.49 -20.05 -10.74
CA PHE A 277 -10.45 -18.64 -10.36
C PHE A 277 -11.85 -18.03 -10.27
N THR A 278 -12.65 -18.17 -11.33
CA THR A 278 -13.94 -17.48 -11.47
C THR A 278 -15.04 -18.05 -10.58
N ASN A 279 -15.16 -19.37 -10.51
CA ASN A 279 -16.26 -20.05 -9.83
C ASN A 279 -15.94 -20.49 -8.40
N LEU A 280 -14.68 -20.84 -8.09
CA LEU A 280 -14.25 -21.23 -6.74
C LEU A 280 -13.64 -20.04 -5.96
N TYR A 281 -12.56 -19.43 -6.45
CA TYR A 281 -11.83 -18.39 -5.72
C TYR A 281 -12.65 -17.11 -5.54
N LEU A 282 -13.19 -16.49 -6.60
CA LEU A 282 -13.94 -15.23 -6.46
C LEU A 282 -15.17 -15.38 -5.56
N ARG A 283 -15.86 -16.53 -5.65
CA ARG A 283 -16.97 -16.87 -4.76
C ARG A 283 -16.51 -16.94 -3.29
N ASN A 284 -15.46 -17.73 -3.03
CA ASN A 284 -14.99 -17.94 -1.66
C ASN A 284 -14.36 -16.66 -1.08
N SER A 285 -13.76 -15.80 -1.91
CA SER A 285 -13.36 -14.43 -1.52
C SER A 285 -14.57 -13.60 -1.08
N LYS A 286 -15.63 -13.54 -1.90
CA LYS A 286 -16.87 -12.82 -1.54
C LYS A 286 -17.49 -13.33 -0.24
N ASP A 287 -17.52 -14.65 -0.01
CA ASP A 287 -17.97 -15.24 1.26
C ASP A 287 -17.04 -14.92 2.45
N ILE A 288 -15.72 -14.89 2.26
CA ILE A 288 -14.73 -14.52 3.29
C ILE A 288 -14.86 -13.05 3.69
N PHE A 289 -14.91 -12.13 2.73
CA PHE A 289 -15.11 -10.69 3.01
C PHE A 289 -16.46 -10.46 3.71
N ALA A 290 -17.53 -11.14 3.30
CA ALA A 290 -18.85 -11.01 3.92
C ALA A 290 -18.97 -11.62 5.34
N SER A 291 -18.01 -12.44 5.78
CA SER A 291 -18.07 -13.18 7.05
C SER A 291 -16.93 -12.83 8.03
N LEU A 292 -15.77 -12.40 7.53
CA LEU A 292 -14.57 -12.05 8.29
C LEU A 292 -14.08 -10.62 7.99
N GLY A 293 -14.83 -9.85 7.19
CA GLY A 293 -14.52 -8.47 6.85
C GLY A 293 -14.64 -7.52 8.04
N GLN A 294 -13.66 -6.63 8.19
CA GLN A 294 -13.66 -5.55 9.17
C GLN A 294 -14.06 -4.22 8.52
N SER A 295 -14.61 -3.30 9.31
CA SER A 295 -14.71 -1.90 8.86
C SER A 295 -13.32 -1.22 8.86
N PRO A 296 -13.10 -0.17 8.06
CA PRO A 296 -11.91 0.68 8.15
C PRO A 296 -11.63 1.24 9.56
N GLU A 297 -12.69 1.48 10.34
CA GLU A 297 -12.64 1.99 11.71
C GLU A 297 -12.14 0.93 12.72
N ASP A 298 -12.45 -0.34 12.49
CA ASP A 298 -12.08 -1.48 13.37
C ASP A 298 -10.61 -1.91 13.24
N ILE A 299 -9.89 -1.38 12.25
CA ILE A 299 -8.43 -1.59 12.09
C ILE A 299 -7.65 -1.01 13.29
N HIS A 300 -8.24 -0.05 13.99
CA HIS A 300 -7.70 0.53 15.23
C HIS A 300 -6.28 1.14 15.10
N THR A 301 -5.86 1.54 13.90
CA THR A 301 -4.55 2.16 13.64
C THR A 301 -4.24 3.35 14.56
N LEU A 302 -5.28 4.08 14.99
CA LEU A 302 -5.13 5.15 15.97
C LEU A 302 -4.52 4.66 17.30
N ARG A 303 -4.97 3.51 17.82
CA ARG A 303 -4.41 2.92 19.05
C ARG A 303 -2.92 2.59 18.91
N VAL A 304 -2.49 2.19 17.72
CA VAL A 304 -1.07 1.94 17.41
C VAL A 304 -0.28 3.25 17.42
N ILE A 305 -0.83 4.32 16.84
CA ILE A 305 -0.20 5.67 16.79
C ILE A 305 -0.11 6.33 18.18
N GLU A 306 -1.12 6.10 19.03
CA GLU A 306 -1.22 6.70 20.37
C GLU A 306 -0.45 5.91 21.45
N ALA A 307 -0.11 4.65 21.19
CA ALA A 307 0.58 3.81 22.15
C ALA A 307 1.94 4.40 22.59
N ALA A 308 2.13 4.57 23.90
CA ALA A 308 3.39 5.05 24.47
C ALA A 308 4.60 4.11 24.19
N ARG A 309 4.31 2.85 23.90
CA ARG A 309 5.25 1.84 23.38
C ARG A 309 4.54 1.07 22.27
N PRO A 310 4.56 1.55 21.02
CA PRO A 310 3.81 0.93 19.95
C PRO A 310 4.41 -0.44 19.62
N PRO A 311 3.58 -1.47 19.37
CA PRO A 311 4.07 -2.80 19.03
C PRO A 311 4.71 -2.80 17.63
N PHE A 312 5.64 -3.73 17.38
CA PHE A 312 6.19 -3.90 16.04
C PHE A 312 5.17 -4.48 15.05
N ARG A 313 4.24 -5.33 15.52
CA ARG A 313 3.16 -5.92 14.73
C ARG A 313 1.81 -5.76 15.45
N HIS A 314 0.76 -5.50 14.68
CA HIS A 314 -0.62 -5.39 15.14
C HIS A 314 -1.57 -6.08 14.16
N GLN A 315 -1.91 -7.33 14.45
CA GLN A 315 -2.96 -8.08 13.74
C GLN A 315 -4.33 -7.55 14.11
N THR A 316 -5.10 -7.11 13.14
CA THR A 316 -6.44 -6.55 13.40
C THR A 316 -7.53 -7.61 13.47
N ASN A 317 -7.29 -8.80 12.89
CA ASN A 317 -8.25 -9.89 12.82
C ASN A 317 -7.71 -11.18 13.46
N ALA A 318 -8.15 -11.47 14.68
CA ALA A 318 -7.72 -12.62 15.46
C ALA A 318 -8.06 -13.98 14.81
N ALA A 319 -9.02 -14.04 13.87
CA ALA A 319 -9.36 -15.28 13.16
C ALA A 319 -8.18 -15.84 12.33
N TYR A 320 -7.21 -15.00 11.97
CA TYR A 320 -6.04 -15.41 11.20
C TYR A 320 -4.81 -15.77 12.05
N THR A 321 -4.80 -15.41 13.34
CA THR A 321 -3.66 -15.68 14.24
C THR A 321 -3.30 -17.18 14.33
N PRO A 322 -4.23 -18.16 14.38
CA PRO A 322 -3.89 -19.58 14.40
C PRO A 322 -3.16 -20.05 13.13
N MET A 323 -3.50 -19.50 11.97
CA MET A 323 -2.85 -19.83 10.70
C MET A 323 -1.45 -19.20 10.59
N ALA A 324 -1.29 -17.96 11.04
CA ALA A 324 0.03 -17.35 11.15
C ALA A 324 0.93 -18.15 12.11
N ALA A 325 0.41 -18.59 13.25
CA ALA A 325 1.13 -19.44 14.20
C ALA A 325 1.51 -20.81 13.61
N LEU A 326 0.58 -21.48 12.91
CA LEU A 326 0.82 -22.77 12.25
C LEU A 326 1.96 -22.68 11.22
N LYS A 327 2.02 -21.58 10.45
CA LYS A 327 3.12 -21.33 9.51
C LYS A 327 4.48 -21.27 10.20
N HIS A 328 4.57 -20.62 11.36
CA HIS A 328 5.84 -20.50 12.09
C HIS A 328 6.21 -21.78 12.86
N ALA A 329 5.23 -22.61 13.20
CA ALA A 329 5.45 -23.90 13.86
C ALA A 329 6.01 -24.97 12.90
N ASP A 330 5.72 -24.88 11.59
CA ASP A 330 6.21 -25.81 10.58
C ASP A 330 7.23 -25.18 9.62
N PRO A 331 8.54 -25.37 9.84
CA PRO A 331 9.57 -24.84 8.96
C PRO A 331 9.61 -25.51 7.57
N SER A 332 8.89 -26.61 7.34
CA SER A 332 8.75 -27.21 6.01
C SER A 332 7.66 -26.54 5.16
N GLY A 333 6.71 -25.85 5.81
CA GLY A 333 5.52 -25.28 5.17
C GLY A 333 4.50 -26.31 4.67
N ALA A 334 4.71 -27.60 4.90
CA ALA A 334 3.82 -28.67 4.47
C ALA A 334 2.44 -28.59 5.14
N LEU A 335 2.37 -28.31 6.45
CA LEU A 335 1.11 -28.20 7.18
C LEU A 335 0.24 -27.05 6.66
N MET A 336 0.85 -25.90 6.37
CA MET A 336 0.11 -24.76 5.81
C MET A 336 -0.35 -25.01 4.38
N THR A 337 0.53 -25.54 3.52
CA THR A 337 0.19 -25.78 2.10
C THR A 337 -0.86 -26.88 1.95
N ASP A 338 -0.75 -27.99 2.70
CA ASP A 338 -1.75 -29.06 2.74
C ASP A 338 -3.08 -28.57 3.34
N ALA A 339 -3.06 -27.80 4.44
CA ALA A 339 -4.28 -27.26 5.04
C ALA A 339 -5.02 -26.32 4.08
N PHE A 340 -4.32 -25.39 3.43
CA PHE A 340 -4.93 -24.49 2.44
C PHE A 340 -5.43 -25.23 1.21
N TYR A 341 -4.63 -26.14 0.65
CA TYR A 341 -5.05 -26.96 -0.48
C TYR A 341 -6.30 -27.78 -0.16
N LYS A 342 -6.35 -28.42 1.01
CA LYS A 342 -7.53 -29.16 1.48
C LYS A 342 -8.72 -28.22 1.68
N LEU A 343 -8.55 -27.10 2.35
CA LEU A 343 -9.62 -26.15 2.66
C LEU A 343 -10.26 -25.56 1.39
N VAL A 344 -9.45 -25.22 0.38
CA VAL A 344 -9.91 -24.64 -0.89
C VAL A 344 -10.47 -25.71 -1.83
N PHE A 345 -9.75 -26.82 -2.06
CA PHE A 345 -10.06 -27.76 -3.15
C PHE A 345 -10.78 -29.05 -2.73
N LYS A 346 -10.66 -29.48 -1.46
CA LYS A 346 -11.28 -30.74 -0.97
C LYS A 346 -12.43 -30.51 -0.01
N TYR A 347 -12.43 -29.41 0.73
CA TYR A 347 -13.37 -29.11 1.80
C TYR A 347 -14.10 -27.77 1.60
N ASP A 348 -14.22 -27.29 0.36
CA ASP A 348 -14.99 -26.09 -0.02
C ASP A 348 -16.42 -26.08 0.55
N ALA A 349 -17.10 -27.23 0.60
CA ALA A 349 -18.40 -27.36 1.25
C ALA A 349 -18.34 -27.06 2.77
N VAL A 350 -17.30 -27.54 3.46
CA VAL A 350 -17.07 -27.29 4.90
C VAL A 350 -16.69 -25.83 5.13
N LEU A 351 -15.81 -25.25 4.30
CA LEU A 351 -15.45 -23.83 4.34
C LEU A 351 -16.70 -22.95 4.22
N ARG A 352 -17.54 -23.18 3.20
CA ARG A 352 -18.79 -22.41 3.00
C ARG A 352 -19.79 -22.58 4.15
N LEU A 353 -19.96 -23.80 4.68
CA LEU A 353 -20.81 -24.03 5.86
C LEU A 353 -20.28 -23.30 7.10
N SER A 354 -18.95 -23.31 7.31
CA SER A 354 -18.31 -22.62 8.43
C SER A 354 -18.44 -21.10 8.32
N LEU A 355 -18.20 -20.53 7.13
CA LEU A 355 -18.38 -19.08 6.89
C LEU A 355 -19.84 -18.66 7.07
N ARG A 356 -20.80 -19.45 6.58
CA ARG A 356 -22.24 -19.20 6.83
C ARG A 356 -22.59 -19.27 8.32
N ALA A 357 -22.05 -20.23 9.06
CA ALA A 357 -22.27 -20.34 10.50
C ALA A 357 -21.67 -19.14 11.26
N ILE A 358 -20.44 -18.74 10.94
CA ILE A 358 -19.79 -17.53 11.50
C ILE A 358 -20.65 -16.30 11.22
N ARG A 359 -21.11 -16.12 9.97
CA ARG A 359 -21.96 -14.99 9.58
C ARG A 359 -23.29 -14.98 10.32
N LEU A 360 -23.93 -16.14 10.52
CA LEU A 360 -25.14 -16.25 11.33
C LEU A 360 -24.89 -15.87 12.79
N VAL A 361 -23.81 -16.36 13.41
CA VAL A 361 -23.47 -16.04 14.81
C VAL A 361 -23.19 -14.54 14.99
N LEU A 362 -22.46 -13.92 14.06
CA LEU A 362 -22.17 -12.48 14.08
C LEU A 362 -23.43 -11.63 13.85
N VAL A 363 -24.32 -12.03 12.93
CA VAL A 363 -25.57 -11.31 12.64
C VAL A 363 -26.60 -11.48 13.76
N CYS A 364 -26.64 -12.62 14.44
CA CYS A 364 -27.54 -12.87 15.57
C CYS A 364 -27.05 -12.30 16.90
N GLY A 365 -25.86 -11.69 16.96
CA GLY A 365 -25.35 -11.00 18.14
C GLY A 365 -25.06 -11.90 19.35
N CYS A 366 -24.91 -13.22 19.16
CA CYS A 366 -24.77 -14.18 20.27
C CYS A 366 -23.38 -14.22 20.92
N LEU A 367 -22.46 -13.32 20.54
CA LEU A 367 -21.10 -13.17 21.08
C LEU A 367 -20.71 -11.68 21.20
N ALA A 368 -21.54 -10.90 21.91
CA ALA A 368 -21.27 -9.54 22.34
C ALA A 368 -21.38 -9.45 23.88
#